data_AF-T1GK05-F1
#
_entry.id   AF-T1GK05-F1
#
_cell.length_a   1.000
_cell.length_b   1.000
_cell.length_c   1.000
_cell.angle_alpha   90.00
_cell.angle_beta   90.00
_cell.angle_gamma   90.00
#
_symmetry.space_group_name_H-M   'P 1'
#
loop_
_entity.id
_entity.type
_entity.pdbx_description
1 polymer ?
#
loop_
_entity_poly.entity_id
_entity_poly.type
_entity_poly.pdbx_seq_one_letter_code
_entity_poly.pdbx_strand_id
1 'polypeptide(L)'
;MSNELNNIVSKATDGVIEGVAIGGDRYPGTTFMDHIMRYQADPEVKMIVLLGEVGGTEEYEVCQALKDKSITKPLVAWCIGTCAGMFTAEVQFGHAGSCANSDRETATAKNRELKVAGAYVPESFDTLGDLIGQVYKELVKSGRIVPKEEVPPPTVPMDYSWARELGLIRKPASFMTSICDERGQELLYAGMPISDVLNKNVGIGGVISLLWFQRCLPPYVCKFFEMCLMVTADHGPAVSGAHNTIVCARAGKDLVSSVVSGLLTIFVNAMRKKGQLIMGIGHRVKSINNPDVRVKIIKEFVLENFPSCPLLNYALEVEKITTSKKPNLILNVDGVIATCFVDMLRNCGSFTNEEAQEYINIGAINSLFVLGRSIGFIGHYMDQKRLKQGLYRHPWDDISYVIPEQYN
;
A
#
# COMPACT_ATOMS: atom_id res chain seq x y z
N MET A 1 -16.55 31.19 1.52
CA MET A 1 -16.79 32.27 2.50
C MET A 1 -17.72 31.90 3.66
N SER A 2 -18.62 30.92 3.54
CA SER A 2 -19.53 30.54 4.64
C SER A 2 -18.81 30.16 5.94
N ASN A 3 -17.72 29.40 5.87
CA ASN A 3 -16.95 29.06 7.07
C ASN A 3 -16.28 30.28 7.73
N GLU A 4 -15.95 31.31 6.93
CA GLU A 4 -15.44 32.57 7.48
C GLU A 4 -16.57 33.39 8.12
N LEU A 5 -17.79 33.36 7.55
CA LEU A 5 -18.96 33.94 8.21
C LEU A 5 -19.25 33.27 9.54
N ASN A 6 -19.09 31.94 9.66
CA ASN A 6 -19.23 31.26 10.96
C ASN A 6 -18.28 31.87 12.00
N ASN A 7 -17.01 32.09 11.63
CA ASN A 7 -16.00 32.71 12.50
C ASN A 7 -16.29 34.18 12.82
N ILE A 8 -16.71 34.99 11.84
CA ILE A 8 -17.04 36.41 12.04
C ILE A 8 -18.27 36.55 12.94
N VAL A 9 -19.35 35.83 12.61
CA VAL A 9 -20.62 35.89 13.35
C VAL A 9 -20.42 35.37 14.78
N SER A 10 -19.66 34.29 15.00
CA SER A 10 -19.40 33.77 16.35
C SER A 10 -18.63 34.74 17.24
N LYS A 11 -17.79 35.61 16.65
CA LYS A 11 -17.06 36.65 17.40
C LYS A 11 -17.88 37.91 17.65
N ALA A 12 -18.84 38.21 16.77
CA ALA A 12 -19.61 39.45 16.80
C ALA A 12 -20.99 39.33 17.49
N THR A 13 -21.53 38.12 17.62
CA THR A 13 -22.91 37.84 18.06
C THR A 13 -22.99 36.63 19.01
N ASP A 14 -24.19 36.17 19.36
CA ASP A 14 -24.44 34.91 20.10
C ASP A 14 -24.36 33.64 19.24
N GLY A 15 -23.94 33.74 17.99
CA GLY A 15 -23.65 32.62 17.11
C GLY A 15 -24.64 32.47 15.96
N VAL A 16 -24.49 31.37 15.21
CA VAL A 16 -25.28 31.09 14.01
C VAL A 16 -26.44 30.15 14.37
N ILE A 17 -27.66 30.52 13.97
CA ILE A 17 -28.83 29.61 14.05
C ILE A 17 -28.82 28.62 12.88
N GLU A 18 -28.75 29.14 11.66
CA GLU A 18 -28.64 28.35 10.43
C GLU A 18 -27.78 29.12 9.43
N GLY A 19 -26.88 28.42 8.73
CA GLY A 19 -26.04 28.99 7.68
C GLY A 19 -26.07 28.13 6.43
N VAL A 20 -26.37 28.73 5.29
CA VAL A 20 -26.46 28.04 3.99
C VAL A 20 -25.58 28.73 2.97
N ALA A 21 -24.83 27.94 2.20
CA ALA A 21 -24.13 28.38 0.99
C ALA A 21 -24.87 27.80 -0.22
N ILE A 22 -25.47 28.66 -1.04
CA ILE A 22 -26.28 28.24 -2.21
C ILE A 22 -25.44 27.70 -3.39
N GLY A 23 -24.11 27.87 -3.33
CA GLY A 23 -23.18 27.56 -4.42
C GLY A 23 -22.82 28.79 -5.24
N GLY A 24 -21.79 28.66 -6.07
CA GLY A 24 -21.29 29.72 -6.95
C GLY A 24 -21.67 29.53 -8.43
N ASP A 25 -22.60 28.61 -8.70
CA ASP A 25 -23.07 28.33 -10.06
C ASP A 25 -24.06 29.41 -10.52
N ARG A 26 -24.16 29.62 -11.83
CA ARG A 26 -25.05 30.65 -12.42
C ARG A 26 -26.53 30.41 -12.11
N TYR A 27 -26.93 29.17 -11.87
CA TYR A 27 -28.30 28.75 -11.55
C TYR A 27 -28.26 27.81 -10.36
N PRO A 28 -28.20 28.32 -9.12
CA PRO A 28 -28.23 27.48 -7.94
C PRO A 28 -29.58 26.78 -7.81
N GLY A 29 -29.59 25.58 -7.21
CA GLY A 29 -30.83 24.81 -7.03
C GLY A 29 -31.84 25.47 -6.08
N THR A 30 -31.35 26.30 -5.17
CA THR A 30 -32.10 27.21 -4.31
C THR A 30 -31.37 28.55 -4.25
N THR A 31 -32.11 29.64 -4.25
CA THR A 31 -31.58 31.02 -4.35
C THR A 31 -31.41 31.67 -2.98
N PHE A 32 -30.84 32.87 -2.93
CA PHE A 32 -30.81 33.67 -1.70
C PHE A 32 -32.20 33.92 -1.12
N MET A 33 -33.18 34.24 -1.98
CA MET A 33 -34.52 34.62 -1.54
C MET A 33 -35.26 33.43 -0.90
N ASP A 34 -35.07 32.22 -1.43
CA ASP A 34 -35.66 30.99 -0.87
C ASP A 34 -35.28 30.80 0.60
N HIS A 35 -34.01 31.00 0.94
CA HIS A 35 -33.55 30.85 2.32
C HIS A 35 -33.85 32.07 3.20
N ILE A 36 -33.76 33.29 2.66
CA ILE A 36 -34.11 34.51 3.40
C ILE A 36 -35.58 34.48 3.84
N MET A 37 -36.49 33.96 3.01
CA MET A 37 -37.90 33.85 3.40
C MET A 37 -38.13 32.79 4.48
N ARG A 38 -37.39 31.68 4.49
CA ARG A 38 -37.38 30.73 5.61
C ARG A 38 -36.89 31.40 6.89
N TYR A 39 -35.78 32.12 6.81
CA TYR A 39 -35.21 32.87 7.94
C TYR A 39 -36.13 33.96 8.45
N GLN A 40 -36.87 34.64 7.57
CA GLN A 40 -37.89 35.62 7.92
C GLN A 40 -39.06 34.97 8.68
N ALA A 41 -39.49 33.78 8.27
CA ALA A 41 -40.59 33.05 8.90
C ALA A 41 -40.22 32.40 10.25
N ASP A 42 -38.96 32.01 10.44
CA ASP A 42 -38.49 31.35 11.66
C ASP A 42 -38.48 32.32 12.86
N PRO A 43 -39.25 32.09 13.94
CA PRO A 43 -39.25 32.98 15.09
C PRO A 43 -37.92 33.05 15.85
N GLU A 44 -37.03 32.07 15.75
CA GLU A 44 -35.73 32.06 16.45
C GLU A 44 -34.72 33.00 15.78
N VAL A 45 -34.78 33.16 14.45
CA VAL A 45 -33.90 34.07 13.72
C VAL A 45 -34.26 35.52 14.00
N LYS A 46 -33.30 36.32 14.50
CA LYS A 46 -33.53 37.75 14.85
C LYS A 46 -32.86 38.75 13.91
N MET A 47 -31.86 38.31 13.15
CA MET A 47 -31.19 39.07 12.10
C MET A 47 -30.72 38.14 10.99
N ILE A 48 -30.50 38.66 9.79
CA ILE A 48 -30.09 37.91 8.61
C ILE A 48 -28.79 38.51 8.09
N VAL A 49 -27.82 37.66 7.71
CA VAL A 49 -26.58 38.09 7.07
C VAL A 49 -26.54 37.50 5.66
N LEU A 50 -26.44 38.36 4.65
CA LEU A 50 -26.36 38.00 3.24
C LEU A 50 -24.96 38.34 2.72
N LEU A 51 -24.27 37.35 2.17
CA LEU A 51 -23.01 37.56 1.46
C LEU A 51 -23.22 37.20 -0.01
N GLY A 52 -23.50 38.22 -0.82
CA GLY A 52 -23.68 38.11 -2.27
C GLY A 52 -22.35 38.20 -3.02
N GLU A 53 -22.42 38.18 -4.35
CA GLU A 53 -21.24 38.20 -5.23
C GLU A 53 -21.52 39.05 -6.49
N VAL A 54 -20.46 39.36 -7.24
CA VAL A 54 -20.56 39.89 -8.61
C VAL A 54 -21.18 38.85 -9.55
N GLY A 55 -21.96 39.28 -10.54
CA GLY A 55 -22.62 38.40 -11.51
C GLY A 55 -24.05 38.02 -11.11
N GLY A 56 -24.96 37.93 -12.07
CA GLY A 56 -26.38 37.64 -11.80
C GLY A 56 -27.13 38.78 -11.09
N THR A 57 -28.42 38.56 -10.81
CA THR A 57 -29.32 39.61 -10.29
C THR A 57 -30.17 39.17 -9.11
N GLU A 58 -29.85 38.05 -8.46
CA GLU A 58 -30.65 37.49 -7.36
C GLU A 58 -30.79 38.46 -6.17
N GLU A 59 -29.73 39.21 -5.83
CA GLU A 59 -29.75 40.15 -4.70
C GLU A 59 -30.75 41.31 -4.90
N TYR A 60 -31.16 41.58 -6.14
CA TYR A 60 -32.21 42.58 -6.41
C TYR A 60 -33.59 42.12 -5.95
N GLU A 61 -33.86 40.82 -5.90
CA GLU A 61 -35.11 40.30 -5.33
C GLU A 61 -35.16 40.57 -3.83
N VAL A 62 -34.01 40.47 -3.15
CA VAL A 62 -33.86 40.85 -1.74
C VAL A 62 -34.11 42.35 -1.55
N CYS A 63 -33.56 43.20 -2.43
CA CYS A 63 -33.84 44.64 -2.42
C CYS A 63 -35.34 44.93 -2.56
N GLN A 64 -36.03 44.24 -3.47
CA GLN A 64 -37.47 44.42 -3.67
C GLN A 64 -38.25 43.99 -2.43
N ALA A 65 -37.91 42.84 -1.85
CA ALA A 65 -38.57 42.32 -0.66
C ALA A 65 -38.35 43.17 0.60
N LEU A 66 -37.20 43.87 0.71
CA LEU A 66 -36.95 44.88 1.74
C LEU A 66 -37.84 46.13 1.55
N LYS A 67 -37.94 46.64 0.31
CA LYS A 67 -38.77 47.81 -0.03
C LYS A 67 -40.26 47.54 0.21
N ASP A 68 -40.73 46.34 -0.16
CA ASP A 68 -42.11 45.91 0.01
C ASP A 68 -42.43 45.43 1.44
N LYS A 69 -41.44 45.49 2.36
CA LYS A 69 -41.54 45.06 3.76
C LYS A 69 -41.95 43.59 3.93
N SER A 70 -41.66 42.75 2.94
CA SER A 70 -41.76 41.30 3.06
C SER A 70 -40.65 40.74 3.96
N ILE A 71 -39.47 41.36 3.91
CA ILE A 71 -38.39 41.16 4.88
C ILE A 71 -38.48 42.28 5.92
N THR A 72 -38.70 41.93 7.18
CA THR A 72 -38.84 42.91 8.28
C THR A 72 -37.77 42.76 9.36
N LYS A 73 -37.00 41.67 9.33
CA LYS A 73 -35.86 41.47 10.22
C LYS A 73 -34.65 42.27 9.70
N PRO A 74 -33.78 42.79 10.59
CA PRO A 74 -32.55 43.44 10.16
C PRO A 74 -31.72 42.53 9.26
N LEU A 75 -31.36 43.03 8.09
CA LEU A 75 -30.56 42.31 7.09
C LEU A 75 -29.25 43.05 6.88
N VAL A 76 -28.14 42.41 7.22
CA VAL A 76 -26.78 42.88 6.91
C VAL A 76 -26.36 42.25 5.58
N ALA A 77 -25.98 43.04 4.59
CA ALA A 77 -25.61 42.53 3.28
C ALA A 77 -24.27 43.06 2.79
N TRP A 78 -23.51 42.20 2.13
CA TRP A 78 -22.33 42.60 1.37
C TRP A 78 -22.16 41.74 0.12
N CYS A 79 -22.04 42.36 -1.04
CA CYS A 79 -21.70 41.69 -2.30
C CYS A 79 -20.20 41.82 -2.57
N ILE A 80 -19.50 40.69 -2.65
CA ILE A 80 -18.05 40.64 -2.93
C ILE A 80 -17.79 40.79 -4.44
N GLY A 81 -16.57 41.18 -4.81
CA GLY A 81 -16.19 41.40 -6.22
C GLY A 81 -16.22 42.86 -6.67
N THR A 82 -16.10 43.81 -5.74
CA THR A 82 -16.02 45.26 -6.04
C THR A 82 -14.81 45.64 -6.89
N CYS A 83 -13.74 44.83 -6.86
CA CYS A 83 -12.57 45.01 -7.70
C CYS A 83 -12.85 44.81 -9.20
N ALA A 84 -13.94 44.12 -9.58
CA ALA A 84 -14.29 43.89 -10.98
C ALA A 84 -14.39 45.20 -11.78
N GLY A 85 -14.91 46.27 -11.16
CA GLY A 85 -15.00 47.60 -11.78
C GLY A 85 -13.68 48.38 -11.84
N MET A 86 -12.61 47.86 -11.23
CA MET A 86 -11.27 48.48 -11.30
C MET A 86 -10.44 47.91 -12.46
N PHE A 87 -10.86 46.78 -13.04
CA PHE A 87 -10.19 46.17 -14.18
C PHE A 87 -10.66 46.78 -15.49
N THR A 88 -9.77 46.82 -16.48
CA THR A 88 -10.06 47.37 -17.82
C THR A 88 -10.71 46.37 -18.77
N ALA A 89 -10.74 45.08 -18.39
CA ALA A 89 -11.32 43.99 -19.16
C ALA A 89 -12.27 43.18 -18.27
N GLU A 90 -13.23 42.52 -18.90
CA GLU A 90 -14.12 41.57 -18.22
C GLU A 90 -13.29 40.39 -17.66
N VAL A 91 -13.46 40.14 -16.36
CA VAL A 91 -12.79 39.05 -15.66
C VAL A 91 -13.84 38.07 -15.17
N GLN A 92 -13.74 36.82 -15.64
CA GLN A 92 -14.44 35.69 -15.04
C GLN A 92 -13.71 35.31 -13.75
N PHE A 93 -14.40 35.40 -12.61
CA PHE A 93 -13.88 34.92 -11.32
C PHE A 93 -14.11 33.42 -11.16
N GLY A 94 -13.54 32.81 -10.11
CA GLY A 94 -13.45 31.35 -9.96
C GLY A 94 -14.80 30.62 -9.91
N HIS A 95 -15.84 31.24 -9.35
CA HIS A 95 -17.20 30.72 -9.38
C HIS A 95 -17.83 30.93 -10.77
N ALA A 96 -18.54 29.92 -11.28
CA ALA A 96 -19.10 29.95 -12.65
C ALA A 96 -20.10 31.10 -12.88
N GLY A 97 -20.84 31.51 -11.84
CA GLY A 97 -21.75 32.65 -11.88
C GLY A 97 -21.08 34.03 -11.80
N SER A 98 -19.79 34.08 -11.46
CA SER A 98 -19.10 35.32 -11.08
C SER A 98 -18.50 36.06 -12.27
N CYS A 99 -19.38 36.49 -13.16
CA CYS A 99 -19.09 37.35 -14.29
C CYS A 99 -20.21 38.37 -14.44
N ALA A 100 -19.85 39.65 -14.43
CA ALA A 100 -20.81 40.72 -14.67
C ALA A 100 -20.91 40.99 -16.18
N ASN A 101 -22.06 40.67 -16.77
CA ASN A 101 -22.34 40.98 -18.18
C ASN A 101 -22.93 42.40 -18.36
N SER A 102 -23.23 43.07 -17.25
CA SER A 102 -23.84 44.40 -17.21
C SER A 102 -23.48 45.13 -15.92
N ASP A 103 -23.59 46.47 -15.92
CA ASP A 103 -23.36 47.29 -14.72
C ASP A 103 -24.23 46.86 -13.53
N ARG A 104 -25.45 46.36 -13.82
CA ARG A 104 -26.39 45.87 -12.82
C ARG A 104 -25.87 44.62 -12.11
N GLU A 105 -25.05 43.82 -12.76
CA GLU A 105 -24.46 42.61 -12.18
C GLU A 105 -23.19 42.92 -11.36
N THR A 106 -22.70 44.17 -11.36
CA THR A 106 -21.52 44.54 -10.56
C THR A 106 -21.82 44.54 -9.07
N ALA A 107 -20.87 44.06 -8.27
CA ALA A 107 -21.03 44.04 -6.81
C ALA A 107 -21.24 45.45 -6.22
N THR A 108 -20.58 46.47 -6.79
CA THR A 108 -20.73 47.87 -6.36
C THR A 108 -22.15 48.38 -6.58
N ALA A 109 -22.78 48.04 -7.72
CA ALA A 109 -24.18 48.39 -7.97
C ALA A 109 -25.13 47.67 -7.01
N LYS A 110 -24.92 46.37 -6.79
CA LYS A 110 -25.72 45.58 -5.84
C LYS A 110 -25.63 46.11 -4.41
N ASN A 111 -24.42 46.41 -3.93
CA ASN A 111 -24.20 47.00 -2.60
C ASN A 111 -24.91 48.34 -2.43
N ARG A 112 -24.85 49.21 -3.45
CA ARG A 112 -25.57 50.48 -3.43
C ARG A 112 -27.08 50.27 -3.33
N GLU A 113 -27.64 49.37 -4.12
CA GLU A 113 -29.08 49.11 -4.15
C GLU A 113 -29.59 48.43 -2.88
N LEU A 114 -28.82 47.51 -2.30
CA LEU A 114 -29.11 46.92 -0.99
C LEU A 114 -29.13 47.99 0.11
N LYS A 115 -28.17 48.92 0.10
CA LYS A 115 -28.11 50.03 1.05
C LYS A 115 -29.32 50.97 0.92
N VAL A 116 -29.73 51.29 -0.32
CA VAL A 116 -30.93 52.11 -0.59
C VAL A 116 -32.21 51.38 -0.19
N ALA A 117 -32.27 50.06 -0.34
CA ALA A 117 -33.41 49.24 0.07
C ALA A 117 -33.56 49.11 1.60
N GLY A 118 -32.57 49.54 2.39
CA GLY A 118 -32.59 49.51 3.85
C GLY A 118 -31.83 48.36 4.49
N ALA A 119 -31.02 47.61 3.72
CA ALA A 119 -30.05 46.68 4.29
C ALA A 119 -28.89 47.44 4.94
N TYR A 120 -28.31 46.85 5.98
CA TYR A 120 -27.07 47.31 6.59
C TYR A 120 -25.90 46.85 5.72
N VAL A 121 -25.29 47.76 4.96
CA VAL A 121 -24.18 47.45 4.04
C VAL A 121 -22.90 48.11 4.54
N PRO A 122 -21.82 47.35 4.82
CA PRO A 122 -20.55 47.89 5.28
C PRO A 122 -19.81 48.62 4.14
N GLU A 123 -18.69 49.29 4.46
CA GLU A 123 -17.87 49.97 3.44
C GLU A 123 -16.98 48.98 2.67
N SER A 124 -16.56 47.91 3.35
CA SER A 124 -15.74 46.84 2.80
C SER A 124 -16.06 45.53 3.52
N PHE A 125 -15.52 44.42 3.02
CA PHE A 125 -15.65 43.13 3.71
C PHE A 125 -15.01 43.15 5.12
N ASP A 126 -13.92 43.89 5.31
CA ASP A 126 -13.22 43.95 6.61
C ASP A 126 -14.08 44.55 7.72
N THR A 127 -14.99 45.48 7.37
CA THR A 127 -15.91 46.15 8.31
C THR A 127 -17.25 45.42 8.47
N LEU A 128 -17.42 44.26 7.81
CA LEU A 128 -18.65 43.46 7.91
C LEU A 128 -18.88 42.97 9.35
N GLY A 129 -17.83 42.48 10.02
CA GLY A 129 -17.94 41.99 11.40
C GLY A 129 -18.36 43.08 12.40
N ASP A 130 -17.82 44.28 12.24
CA ASP A 130 -18.16 45.44 13.07
C ASP A 130 -19.64 45.82 12.90
N LEU A 131 -20.14 45.85 11.66
CA LEU A 131 -21.53 46.17 11.37
C LEU A 131 -22.49 45.09 11.87
N ILE A 132 -22.14 43.81 11.72
CA ILE A 132 -22.90 42.68 12.31
C ILE A 132 -22.99 42.86 13.83
N GLY A 133 -21.87 43.13 14.50
CA GLY A 133 -21.82 43.33 15.95
C GLY A 133 -22.60 44.56 16.41
N GLN A 134 -22.63 45.62 15.62
CA GLN A 134 -23.44 46.80 15.90
C GLN A 134 -24.94 46.47 15.88
N VAL A 135 -25.42 45.85 14.79
CA VAL A 135 -26.84 45.47 14.63
C VAL A 135 -27.28 44.51 15.73
N TYR A 136 -26.41 43.54 16.07
CA TYR A 136 -26.66 42.62 17.18
C TYR A 136 -26.81 43.34 18.52
N LYS A 137 -25.91 44.27 18.87
CA LYS A 137 -25.99 45.06 20.11
C LYS A 137 -27.28 45.89 20.18
N GLU A 138 -27.73 46.46 19.06
CA GLU A 138 -29.00 47.18 18.98
C GLU A 138 -30.19 46.24 19.27
N LEU A 139 -30.16 45.02 18.72
CA LEU A 139 -31.19 44.02 18.96
C LEU A 139 -31.22 43.54 20.41
N VAL A 140 -30.06 43.33 21.04
CA VAL A 140 -29.96 43.01 22.48
C VAL A 140 -30.49 44.16 23.32
N LYS A 141 -30.10 45.41 23.02
CA LYS A 141 -30.59 46.61 23.74
C LYS A 141 -32.11 46.78 23.63
N SER A 142 -32.69 46.41 22.49
CA SER A 142 -34.15 46.43 22.28
C SER A 142 -34.90 45.27 22.95
N GLY A 143 -34.18 44.30 23.53
CA GLY A 143 -34.76 43.09 24.13
C GLY A 143 -35.25 42.04 23.12
N ARG A 144 -34.96 42.22 21.82
CA ARG A 144 -35.32 41.26 20.76
C ARG A 144 -34.44 40.01 20.76
N ILE A 145 -33.21 40.14 21.25
CA ILE A 145 -32.29 39.04 21.54
C ILE A 145 -31.99 39.06 23.03
N VAL A 146 -32.11 37.90 23.68
CA VAL A 146 -31.66 37.68 25.05
C VAL A 146 -30.59 36.60 24.98
N PRO A 147 -29.30 36.95 25.12
CA PRO A 147 -28.20 35.99 25.03
C PRO A 147 -28.37 34.88 26.08
N LYS A 148 -28.19 33.63 25.66
CA LYS A 148 -28.25 32.46 26.54
C LYS A 148 -26.90 32.26 27.23
N GLU A 149 -26.92 31.65 28.42
CA GLU A 149 -25.70 31.24 29.11
C GLU A 149 -25.02 30.09 28.34
N GLU A 150 -23.70 30.17 28.19
CA GLU A 150 -22.93 29.13 27.52
C GLU A 150 -22.84 27.87 28.39
N VAL A 151 -23.17 26.72 27.79
CA VAL A 151 -23.00 25.41 28.41
C VAL A 151 -21.82 24.70 27.74
N PRO A 152 -20.84 24.18 28.50
CA PRO A 152 -19.72 23.46 27.93
C PRO A 152 -20.19 22.28 27.06
N PRO A 153 -19.65 22.11 25.83
CA PRO A 153 -20.02 21.00 24.98
C PRO A 153 -19.46 19.66 25.49
N PRO A 154 -20.03 18.52 25.08
CA PRO A 154 -19.45 17.20 25.34
C PRO A 154 -18.03 17.09 24.76
N THR A 155 -17.11 16.50 25.52
CA THR A 155 -15.73 16.32 25.09
C THR A 155 -15.60 15.10 24.18
N VAL A 156 -14.85 15.24 23.07
CA VAL A 156 -14.54 14.14 22.14
C VAL A 156 -13.04 13.84 22.24
N PRO A 157 -12.64 12.56 22.36
CA PRO A 157 -11.22 12.19 22.33
C PRO A 157 -10.56 12.62 21.02
N MET A 158 -9.31 13.06 21.10
CA MET A 158 -8.51 13.36 19.92
C MET A 158 -8.25 12.09 19.10
N ASP A 159 -8.32 12.21 17.77
CA ASP A 159 -7.98 11.11 16.88
C ASP A 159 -6.52 10.68 17.04
N TYR A 160 -6.30 9.36 17.00
CA TYR A 160 -4.97 8.77 17.12
C TYR A 160 -3.99 9.29 16.06
N SER A 161 -4.44 9.44 14.81
CA SER A 161 -3.63 9.96 13.70
C SER A 161 -3.13 11.37 14.00
N TRP A 162 -4.02 12.24 14.46
CA TRP A 162 -3.71 13.62 14.80
C TRP A 162 -2.75 13.72 16.00
N ALA A 163 -3.04 12.97 17.06
CA ALA A 163 -2.17 12.92 18.23
C ALA A 163 -0.75 12.40 17.90
N ARG A 164 -0.65 11.46 16.95
CA ARG A 164 0.63 10.93 16.46
C ARG A 164 1.35 11.94 15.57
N GLU A 165 0.64 12.61 14.67
CA GLU A 165 1.20 13.61 13.76
C GLU A 165 1.75 14.83 14.51
N LEU A 166 1.03 15.27 15.54
CA LEU A 166 1.48 16.32 16.46
C LEU A 166 2.55 15.86 17.46
N GLY A 167 2.90 14.58 17.50
CA GLY A 167 3.90 14.04 18.43
C GLY A 167 3.47 14.02 19.89
N LEU A 168 2.17 14.10 20.18
CA LEU A 168 1.62 14.07 21.54
C LEU A 168 1.69 12.68 22.18
N ILE A 169 1.72 11.65 21.35
CA ILE A 169 1.79 10.25 21.78
C ILE A 169 2.89 9.51 21.03
N ARG A 170 3.39 8.43 21.65
CA ARG A 170 4.27 7.44 21.01
C ARG A 170 3.63 6.07 21.09
N LYS A 171 3.63 5.34 19.97
CA LYS A 171 3.20 3.94 19.91
C LYS A 171 4.37 3.11 19.40
N PRO A 172 4.86 2.11 20.17
CA PRO A 172 5.93 1.24 19.72
C PRO A 172 5.48 0.43 18.49
N ALA A 173 6.40 0.22 17.55
CA ALA A 173 6.16 -0.65 16.41
C ALA A 173 6.09 -2.11 16.87
N SER A 174 5.09 -2.85 16.40
CA SER A 174 4.93 -4.27 16.72
C SER A 174 5.77 -5.20 15.86
N PHE A 175 6.22 -4.71 14.70
CA PHE A 175 6.97 -5.48 13.73
C PHE A 175 8.22 -4.71 13.30
N MET A 176 9.27 -5.46 12.96
CA MET A 176 10.48 -4.94 12.33
C MET A 176 10.70 -5.69 11.01
N THR A 177 11.07 -4.97 9.97
CA THR A 177 11.47 -5.50 8.67
C THR A 177 12.71 -4.74 8.19
N SER A 178 13.60 -5.41 7.48
CA SER A 178 14.88 -4.85 7.01
C SER A 178 15.18 -5.16 5.55
N ILE A 179 14.33 -5.91 4.85
CA ILE A 179 14.62 -6.43 3.52
C ILE A 179 14.01 -5.58 2.39
N CYS A 180 12.92 -4.87 2.68
CA CYS A 180 12.16 -4.14 1.68
C CYS A 180 11.45 -2.93 2.32
N ASP A 181 11.39 -1.81 1.59
CA ASP A 181 10.58 -0.64 1.95
C ASP A 181 9.83 -0.13 0.72
N GLU A 182 8.50 -0.15 0.80
CA GLU A 182 7.57 0.23 -0.26
C GLU A 182 6.86 1.57 -0.01
N ARG A 183 7.13 2.23 1.13
CA ARG A 183 6.39 3.44 1.55
C ARG A 183 6.89 4.71 0.86
N GLY A 184 8.11 4.67 0.32
CA GLY A 184 8.74 5.77 -0.40
C GLY A 184 8.16 5.99 -1.80
N GLN A 185 8.76 6.90 -2.55
CA GLN A 185 8.41 7.11 -3.96
C GLN A 185 8.79 5.92 -4.85
N GLU A 186 9.86 5.20 -4.48
CA GLU A 186 10.32 3.99 -5.15
C GLU A 186 10.42 2.83 -4.16
N LEU A 187 10.24 1.62 -4.69
CA LEU A 187 10.48 0.36 -3.97
C LEU A 187 11.98 0.19 -3.70
N LEU A 188 12.34 -0.15 -2.46
CA LEU A 188 13.71 -0.42 -2.05
C LEU A 188 13.90 -1.90 -1.71
N TYR A 189 14.94 -2.54 -2.26
CA TYR A 189 15.42 -3.86 -1.84
C TYR A 189 16.72 -3.71 -1.06
N ALA A 190 16.67 -3.96 0.25
CA ALA A 190 17.77 -3.75 1.18
C ALA A 190 18.48 -2.37 1.00
N GLY A 191 17.68 -1.32 0.81
CA GLY A 191 18.16 0.04 0.58
C GLY A 191 18.55 0.38 -0.86
N MET A 192 18.59 -0.59 -1.78
CA MET A 192 18.81 -0.34 -3.22
C MET A 192 17.47 -0.03 -3.91
N PRO A 193 17.32 1.12 -4.58
CA PRO A 193 16.12 1.42 -5.36
C PRO A 193 15.90 0.41 -6.49
N ILE A 194 14.65 0.09 -6.78
CA ILE A 194 14.29 -0.88 -7.83
C ILE A 194 14.78 -0.43 -9.22
N SER A 195 14.82 0.89 -9.47
CA SER A 195 15.39 1.49 -10.67
C SER A 195 16.87 1.11 -10.83
N ASP A 196 17.64 1.22 -9.76
CA ASP A 196 19.05 0.83 -9.69
C ASP A 196 19.27 -0.68 -9.87
N VAL A 197 18.42 -1.51 -9.28
CA VAL A 197 18.44 -2.98 -9.44
C VAL A 197 18.33 -3.35 -10.92
N LEU A 198 17.40 -2.72 -11.64
CA LEU A 198 17.17 -2.97 -13.06
C LEU A 198 18.30 -2.37 -13.94
N ASN A 199 18.70 -1.12 -13.67
CA ASN A 199 19.73 -0.42 -14.45
C ASN A 199 21.12 -1.08 -14.35
N LYS A 200 21.46 -1.63 -13.18
CA LYS A 200 22.71 -2.36 -12.94
C LYS A 200 22.68 -3.80 -13.45
N ASN A 201 21.54 -4.27 -13.96
CA ASN A 201 21.32 -5.61 -14.49
C ASN A 201 21.82 -6.72 -13.54
N VAL A 202 21.51 -6.59 -12.25
CA VAL A 202 22.03 -7.50 -11.20
C VAL A 202 21.43 -8.92 -11.26
N GLY A 203 20.39 -9.11 -12.06
CA GLY A 203 19.73 -10.40 -12.28
C GLY A 203 18.93 -10.90 -11.07
N ILE A 204 18.33 -12.09 -11.22
CA ILE A 204 17.57 -12.73 -10.13
C ILE A 204 18.51 -13.11 -8.99
N GLY A 205 19.75 -13.50 -9.31
CA GLY A 205 20.77 -13.77 -8.29
C GLY A 205 21.07 -12.53 -7.41
N GLY A 206 21.12 -11.33 -8.01
CA GLY A 206 21.30 -10.08 -7.27
C GLY A 206 20.09 -9.70 -6.43
N VAL A 207 18.87 -9.95 -6.91
CA VAL A 207 17.66 -9.73 -6.11
C VAL A 207 17.60 -10.67 -4.90
N ILE A 208 17.96 -11.95 -5.08
CA ILE A 208 18.10 -12.91 -3.97
C ILE A 208 19.16 -12.43 -2.99
N SER A 209 20.29 -11.94 -3.51
CA SER A 209 21.36 -11.36 -2.71
C SER A 209 20.86 -10.25 -1.76
N LEU A 210 20.11 -9.28 -2.31
CA LEU A 210 19.57 -8.16 -1.55
C LEU A 210 18.49 -8.60 -0.57
N LEU A 211 17.53 -9.40 -0.99
CA LEU A 211 16.38 -9.75 -0.14
C LEU A 211 16.75 -10.74 0.97
N TRP A 212 17.57 -11.75 0.67
CA TRP A 212 17.89 -12.81 1.63
C TRP A 212 19.06 -12.44 2.52
N PHE A 213 20.04 -11.71 2.00
CA PHE A 213 21.29 -11.43 2.70
C PHE A 213 21.55 -9.94 2.97
N GLN A 214 20.67 -9.06 2.48
CA GLN A 214 20.77 -7.59 2.62
C GLN A 214 22.12 -7.03 2.15
N ARG A 215 22.72 -7.67 1.14
CA ARG A 215 24.03 -7.32 0.57
C ARG A 215 23.97 -7.37 -0.94
N CYS A 216 24.77 -6.56 -1.61
CA CYS A 216 25.03 -6.68 -3.04
C CYS A 216 26.24 -7.61 -3.23
N LEU A 217 26.00 -8.92 -3.36
CA LEU A 217 27.05 -9.92 -3.47
C LEU A 217 27.76 -9.85 -4.83
N PRO A 218 28.99 -10.38 -4.92
CA PRO A 218 29.76 -10.36 -6.17
C PRO A 218 29.02 -11.03 -7.34
N PRO A 219 29.24 -10.60 -8.60
CA PRO A 219 28.53 -11.14 -9.76
C PRO A 219 28.63 -12.66 -9.93
N TYR A 220 29.76 -13.27 -9.59
CA TYR A 220 29.93 -14.74 -9.66
C TYR A 220 29.03 -15.47 -8.65
N VAL A 221 28.73 -14.85 -7.51
CA VAL A 221 27.80 -15.39 -6.50
C VAL A 221 26.36 -15.29 -7.00
N CYS A 222 25.98 -14.14 -7.56
CA CYS A 222 24.67 -13.96 -8.19
C CYS A 222 24.47 -15.00 -9.30
N LYS A 223 25.50 -15.22 -10.12
CA LYS A 223 25.47 -16.23 -11.17
C LYS A 223 25.37 -17.65 -10.61
N PHE A 224 26.09 -17.96 -9.53
CA PHE A 224 26.00 -19.24 -8.84
C PHE A 224 24.57 -19.51 -8.32
N PHE A 225 23.88 -18.51 -7.76
CA PHE A 225 22.48 -18.67 -7.35
C PHE A 225 21.58 -19.00 -8.53
N GLU A 226 21.71 -18.27 -9.65
CA GLU A 226 20.94 -18.56 -10.86
C GLU A 226 21.21 -19.97 -11.39
N MET A 227 22.48 -20.40 -11.38
CA MET A 227 22.85 -21.77 -11.77
C MET A 227 22.22 -22.82 -10.86
N CYS A 228 22.25 -22.60 -9.53
CA CYS A 228 21.59 -23.47 -8.57
C CYS A 228 20.08 -23.57 -8.82
N LEU A 229 19.41 -22.45 -9.10
CA LEU A 229 17.98 -22.44 -9.43
C LEU A 229 17.69 -23.24 -10.71
N MET A 230 18.53 -23.10 -11.75
CA MET A 230 18.36 -23.83 -13.01
C MET A 230 18.53 -25.34 -12.83
N VAL A 231 19.55 -25.80 -12.10
CA VAL A 231 19.79 -27.25 -11.92
C VAL A 231 18.83 -27.93 -10.94
N THR A 232 18.18 -27.14 -10.08
CA THR A 232 17.18 -27.63 -9.11
C THR A 232 15.73 -27.41 -9.57
N ALA A 233 15.53 -26.77 -10.73
CA ALA A 233 14.21 -26.38 -11.23
C ALA A 233 13.21 -27.55 -11.28
N ASP A 234 13.63 -28.69 -11.83
CA ASP A 234 12.82 -29.90 -11.86
C ASP A 234 13.66 -31.19 -11.91
N HIS A 235 13.06 -32.32 -11.52
CA HIS A 235 13.67 -33.67 -11.64
C HIS A 235 12.65 -34.73 -12.07
N GLY A 236 11.58 -34.29 -12.73
CA GLY A 236 10.52 -35.15 -13.24
C GLY A 236 9.43 -35.47 -12.22
N PRO A 237 8.33 -36.08 -12.68
CA PRO A 237 7.07 -36.20 -11.93
C PRO A 237 7.08 -37.27 -10.83
N ALA A 238 8.13 -38.09 -10.76
CA ALA A 238 8.20 -39.24 -9.85
C ALA A 238 8.72 -38.88 -8.45
N VAL A 239 9.31 -37.69 -8.27
CA VAL A 239 9.74 -37.23 -6.94
C VAL A 239 8.52 -36.84 -6.12
N SER A 240 8.57 -37.06 -4.81
CA SER A 240 7.41 -36.92 -3.90
C SER A 240 6.67 -35.59 -4.05
N GLY A 241 7.40 -34.47 -4.16
CA GLY A 241 6.78 -33.15 -4.28
C GLY A 241 6.07 -32.94 -5.62
N ALA A 242 6.71 -33.33 -6.74
CA ALA A 242 6.09 -33.24 -8.06
C ALA A 242 4.85 -34.12 -8.15
N HIS A 243 4.94 -35.35 -7.63
CA HIS A 243 3.81 -36.27 -7.56
C HIS A 243 2.62 -35.67 -6.79
N ASN A 244 2.86 -35.12 -5.60
CA ASN A 244 1.82 -34.48 -4.80
C ASN A 244 1.19 -33.27 -5.51
N THR A 245 2.00 -32.43 -6.17
CA THR A 245 1.49 -31.32 -6.98
C THR A 245 0.60 -31.80 -8.13
N ILE A 246 1.00 -32.87 -8.82
CA ILE A 246 0.23 -33.48 -9.92
C ILE A 246 -1.10 -34.03 -9.40
N VAL A 247 -1.09 -34.80 -8.32
CA VAL A 247 -2.30 -35.37 -7.71
C VAL A 247 -3.26 -34.25 -7.29
N CYS A 248 -2.75 -33.19 -6.66
CA CYS A 248 -3.55 -32.05 -6.25
C CYS A 248 -4.14 -31.28 -7.45
N ALA A 249 -3.35 -31.06 -8.50
CA ALA A 249 -3.79 -30.41 -9.73
C ALA A 249 -4.92 -31.19 -10.43
N ARG A 250 -4.78 -32.52 -10.48
CA ARG A 250 -5.78 -33.48 -11.01
C ARG A 250 -7.05 -33.54 -10.16
N ALA A 251 -6.97 -33.23 -8.87
CA ALA A 251 -8.14 -33.08 -8.00
C ALA A 251 -8.92 -31.76 -8.23
N GLY A 252 -8.58 -31.01 -9.28
CA GLY A 252 -9.30 -29.78 -9.64
C GLY A 252 -8.88 -28.56 -8.81
N LYS A 253 -7.84 -28.67 -7.97
CA LYS A 253 -7.34 -27.55 -7.16
C LYS A 253 -6.65 -26.48 -8.01
N ASP A 254 -6.53 -25.29 -7.43
CA ASP A 254 -5.83 -24.14 -8.01
C ASP A 254 -4.30 -24.30 -7.92
N LEU A 255 -3.58 -23.38 -8.58
CA LEU A 255 -2.12 -23.39 -8.68
C LEU A 255 -1.45 -23.37 -7.32
N VAL A 256 -1.88 -22.46 -6.43
CA VAL A 256 -1.23 -22.24 -5.13
C VAL A 256 -1.40 -23.48 -4.26
N SER A 257 -2.64 -23.98 -4.13
CA SER A 257 -2.92 -25.22 -3.40
C SER A 257 -2.08 -26.40 -3.89
N SER A 258 -1.95 -26.55 -5.22
CA SER A 258 -1.23 -27.67 -5.83
C SER A 258 0.28 -27.58 -5.61
N VAL A 259 0.86 -26.39 -5.76
CA VAL A 259 2.29 -26.16 -5.53
C VAL A 259 2.62 -26.35 -4.05
N VAL A 260 1.82 -25.78 -3.13
CA VAL A 260 2.03 -25.92 -1.67
C VAL A 260 1.94 -27.39 -1.25
N SER A 261 0.99 -28.17 -1.80
CA SER A 261 0.89 -29.61 -1.53
C SER A 261 2.18 -30.37 -1.87
N GLY A 262 2.85 -30.00 -2.97
CA GLY A 262 4.15 -30.53 -3.33
C GLY A 262 5.28 -30.05 -2.42
N LEU A 263 5.34 -28.75 -2.14
CA LEU A 263 6.39 -28.14 -1.32
C LEU A 263 6.44 -28.69 0.11
N LEU A 264 5.28 -28.99 0.71
CA LEU A 264 5.20 -29.57 2.06
C LEU A 264 5.89 -30.94 2.18
N THR A 265 6.07 -31.68 1.09
CA THR A 265 6.76 -32.98 1.10
C THR A 265 8.27 -32.87 1.32
N ILE A 266 8.86 -31.70 1.03
CA ILE A 266 10.29 -31.46 1.20
C ILE A 266 10.68 -31.52 2.69
N PHE A 267 9.73 -31.25 3.60
CA PHE A 267 9.96 -31.19 5.05
C PHE A 267 9.91 -32.55 5.76
N VAL A 268 9.10 -33.51 5.30
CA VAL A 268 8.80 -34.76 6.03
C VAL A 268 9.98 -35.75 6.05
N ASN A 269 10.86 -35.70 5.04
CA ASN A 269 11.96 -36.66 4.91
C ASN A 269 13.17 -36.39 5.83
N ALA A 270 13.17 -35.28 6.60
CA ALA A 270 14.26 -34.92 7.50
C ALA A 270 14.33 -35.79 8.78
N MET A 271 13.28 -36.55 9.11
CA MET A 271 13.09 -37.15 10.45
C MET A 271 13.49 -38.63 10.61
N ARG A 272 14.22 -39.26 9.66
CA ARG A 272 14.58 -40.69 9.78
C ARG A 272 16.01 -40.90 10.30
N LYS A 273 16.13 -41.52 11.48
CA LYS A 273 17.33 -41.57 12.34
C LYS A 273 18.16 -42.87 12.23
N LYS A 274 19.50 -42.66 12.29
CA LYS A 274 20.63 -43.48 12.78
C LYS A 274 20.94 -44.85 12.15
N GLY A 275 21.61 -44.74 11.01
CA GLY A 275 22.56 -45.67 10.38
C GLY A 275 23.24 -44.91 9.24
N GLN A 276 23.89 -43.78 9.58
CA GLN A 276 24.01 -42.60 8.71
C GLN A 276 24.93 -42.82 7.51
N LEU A 277 24.35 -42.80 6.32
CA LEU A 277 25.08 -42.57 5.07
C LEU A 277 25.58 -41.11 5.05
N ILE A 278 26.69 -40.87 4.34
CA ILE A 278 27.18 -39.50 4.12
C ILE A 278 26.19 -38.77 3.22
N MET A 279 25.60 -37.68 3.72
CA MET A 279 24.65 -36.87 2.95
C MET A 279 25.36 -36.23 1.75
N GLY A 280 24.69 -36.20 0.60
CA GLY A 280 25.28 -35.71 -0.64
C GLY A 280 26.18 -36.72 -1.36
N ILE A 281 26.36 -37.93 -0.84
CA ILE A 281 27.12 -39.01 -1.50
C ILE A 281 26.18 -40.09 -2.01
N GLY A 282 26.39 -40.51 -3.25
CA GLY A 282 25.71 -41.61 -3.88
C GLY A 282 24.76 -41.19 -4.99
N HIS A 283 24.74 -41.99 -6.05
CA HIS A 283 23.81 -41.88 -7.15
C HIS A 283 23.29 -43.27 -7.56
N ARG A 284 22.03 -43.33 -8.03
CA ARG A 284 21.39 -44.60 -8.47
C ARG A 284 21.98 -45.14 -9.79
N VAL A 285 22.18 -44.27 -10.79
CA VAL A 285 22.67 -44.63 -12.13
C VAL A 285 24.09 -44.12 -12.45
N LYS A 286 24.39 -42.87 -12.13
CA LYS A 286 25.69 -42.23 -12.39
C LYS A 286 26.80 -42.78 -11.51
N SER A 287 28.02 -42.72 -12.02
CA SER A 287 29.23 -43.25 -11.38
C SER A 287 30.46 -42.43 -11.80
N ILE A 288 31.62 -42.76 -11.27
CA ILE A 288 32.89 -42.11 -11.64
C ILE A 288 33.18 -42.17 -13.15
N ASN A 289 32.74 -43.23 -13.84
CA ASN A 289 32.94 -43.42 -15.28
C ASN A 289 31.79 -42.83 -16.13
N ASN A 290 30.67 -42.46 -15.50
CA ASN A 290 29.50 -41.84 -16.13
C ASN A 290 29.02 -40.71 -15.21
N PRO A 291 29.68 -39.55 -15.22
CA PRO A 291 29.44 -38.49 -14.25
C PRO A 291 28.07 -37.83 -14.44
N ASP A 292 27.53 -37.26 -13.36
CA ASP A 292 26.37 -36.37 -13.43
C ASP A 292 26.82 -35.02 -14.03
N VAL A 293 26.21 -34.65 -15.16
CA VAL A 293 26.54 -33.42 -15.89
C VAL A 293 26.24 -32.18 -15.06
N ARG A 294 25.21 -32.21 -14.20
CA ARG A 294 24.87 -31.07 -13.33
C ARG A 294 25.95 -30.81 -12.29
N VAL A 295 26.45 -31.88 -11.69
CA VAL A 295 27.58 -31.85 -10.74
C VAL A 295 28.81 -31.29 -11.43
N LYS A 296 29.12 -31.76 -12.65
CA LYS A 296 30.26 -31.30 -13.43
C LYS A 296 30.19 -29.79 -13.71
N ILE A 297 29.06 -29.29 -14.22
CA ILE A 297 28.86 -27.88 -14.57
C ILE A 297 29.02 -26.97 -13.34
N ILE A 298 28.38 -27.29 -12.21
CA ILE A 298 28.48 -26.47 -11.00
C ILE A 298 29.91 -26.48 -10.46
N LYS A 299 30.54 -27.66 -10.43
CA LYS A 299 31.90 -27.82 -9.93
C LYS A 299 32.92 -27.03 -10.76
N GLU A 300 32.84 -27.12 -12.09
CA GLU A 300 33.73 -26.38 -13.00
C GLU A 300 33.58 -24.88 -12.81
N PHE A 301 32.34 -24.37 -12.77
CA PHE A 301 32.08 -22.96 -12.51
C PHE A 301 32.67 -22.49 -11.17
N VAL A 302 32.43 -23.23 -10.09
CA VAL A 302 32.89 -22.86 -8.75
C VAL A 302 34.42 -22.87 -8.67
N LEU A 303 35.08 -23.90 -9.20
CA LEU A 303 36.55 -23.97 -9.18
C LEU A 303 37.22 -22.88 -10.03
N GLU A 304 36.56 -22.40 -11.08
CA GLU A 304 37.09 -21.33 -11.93
C GLU A 304 36.85 -19.93 -11.34
N ASN A 305 35.72 -19.71 -10.65
CA ASN A 305 35.26 -18.36 -10.30
C ASN A 305 35.34 -18.03 -8.81
N PHE A 306 35.34 -19.02 -7.91
CA PHE A 306 35.37 -18.74 -6.48
C PHE A 306 36.80 -18.48 -6.01
N PRO A 307 36.99 -17.55 -5.05
CA PRO A 307 38.32 -17.26 -4.53
C PRO A 307 38.92 -18.40 -3.71
N SER A 308 38.08 -19.21 -3.05
CA SER A 308 38.52 -20.32 -2.21
C SER A 308 37.38 -21.34 -2.03
N CYS A 309 37.73 -22.64 -2.09
CA CYS A 309 36.78 -23.75 -2.06
C CYS A 309 37.20 -24.88 -1.08
N PRO A 310 37.54 -24.59 0.19
CA PRO A 310 38.08 -25.58 1.11
C PRO A 310 37.10 -26.72 1.41
N LEU A 311 35.80 -26.43 1.52
CA LEU A 311 34.81 -27.46 1.84
C LEU A 311 34.48 -28.34 0.63
N LEU A 312 34.39 -27.76 -0.57
CA LEU A 312 34.27 -28.53 -1.80
C LEU A 312 35.48 -29.45 -1.99
N ASN A 313 36.70 -28.94 -1.79
CA ASN A 313 37.92 -29.74 -1.88
C ASN A 313 37.91 -30.90 -0.88
N TYR A 314 37.49 -30.64 0.38
CA TYR A 314 37.33 -31.69 1.38
C TYR A 314 36.29 -32.74 0.93
N ALA A 315 35.15 -32.32 0.37
CA ALA A 315 34.12 -33.22 -0.12
C ALA A 315 34.60 -34.08 -1.31
N LEU A 316 35.45 -33.54 -2.19
CA LEU A 316 36.07 -34.28 -3.29
C LEU A 316 37.08 -35.34 -2.77
N GLU A 317 37.82 -35.06 -1.70
CA GLU A 317 38.65 -36.09 -1.05
C GLU A 317 37.80 -37.19 -0.42
N VAL A 318 36.67 -36.84 0.21
CA VAL A 318 35.70 -37.82 0.70
C VAL A 318 35.15 -38.66 -0.45
N GLU A 319 34.82 -38.05 -1.60
CA GLU A 319 34.36 -38.75 -2.80
C GLU A 319 35.38 -39.78 -3.29
N LYS A 320 36.68 -39.46 -3.31
CA LYS A 320 37.73 -40.44 -3.68
C LYS A 320 37.70 -41.67 -2.79
N ILE A 321 37.54 -41.47 -1.48
CA ILE A 321 37.45 -42.56 -0.51
C ILE A 321 36.16 -43.36 -0.73
N THR A 322 35.01 -42.73 -0.95
CA THR A 322 33.74 -43.44 -1.12
C THR A 322 33.66 -44.18 -2.44
N THR A 323 34.16 -43.60 -3.53
CA THR A 323 34.18 -44.22 -4.87
C THR A 323 35.11 -45.43 -4.94
N SER A 324 36.18 -45.47 -4.14
CA SER A 324 37.02 -46.67 -3.96
C SER A 324 36.25 -47.86 -3.40
N LYS A 325 35.18 -47.62 -2.63
CA LYS A 325 34.31 -48.67 -2.09
C LYS A 325 33.27 -49.12 -3.10
N LYS A 326 32.61 -48.16 -3.78
CA LYS A 326 31.67 -48.43 -4.88
C LYS A 326 31.69 -47.29 -5.90
N PRO A 327 31.77 -47.58 -7.21
CA PRO A 327 31.89 -46.54 -8.25
C PRO A 327 30.74 -45.53 -8.33
N ASN A 328 29.57 -45.87 -7.79
CA ASN A 328 28.37 -45.01 -7.79
C ASN A 328 28.24 -44.14 -6.53
N LEU A 329 29.18 -44.25 -5.58
CA LEU A 329 29.25 -43.38 -4.39
C LEU A 329 29.99 -42.07 -4.70
N ILE A 330 29.54 -41.40 -5.78
CA ILE A 330 30.01 -40.08 -6.22
C ILE A 330 29.33 -38.95 -5.44
N LEU A 331 29.92 -37.77 -5.44
CA LEU A 331 29.31 -36.54 -4.92
C LEU A 331 28.14 -36.14 -5.83
N ASN A 332 26.94 -36.04 -5.25
CA ASN A 332 25.73 -35.73 -6.00
C ASN A 332 25.49 -34.21 -6.08
N VAL A 333 24.45 -33.81 -6.84
CA VAL A 333 24.15 -32.39 -7.06
C VAL A 333 23.82 -31.64 -5.77
N ASP A 334 23.11 -32.28 -4.83
CA ASP A 334 22.76 -31.67 -3.54
C ASP A 334 24.01 -31.45 -2.68
N GLY A 335 24.93 -32.42 -2.66
CA GLY A 335 26.21 -32.32 -1.96
C GLY A 335 27.13 -31.25 -2.53
N VAL A 336 27.23 -31.15 -3.86
CA VAL A 336 28.00 -30.07 -4.52
C VAL A 336 27.41 -28.71 -4.21
N ILE A 337 26.10 -28.51 -4.39
CA ILE A 337 25.47 -27.21 -4.11
C ILE A 337 25.66 -26.83 -2.66
N ALA A 338 25.44 -27.74 -1.71
CA ALA A 338 25.58 -27.45 -0.29
C ALA A 338 27.00 -27.05 0.09
N THR A 339 28.01 -27.81 -0.37
CA THR A 339 29.42 -27.52 -0.07
C THR A 339 29.88 -26.20 -0.70
N CYS A 340 29.51 -25.95 -1.97
CA CYS A 340 29.81 -24.71 -2.66
C CYS A 340 29.08 -23.51 -2.03
N PHE A 341 27.84 -23.67 -1.57
CA PHE A 341 27.10 -22.60 -0.92
C PHE A 341 27.75 -22.19 0.42
N VAL A 342 28.24 -23.15 1.20
CA VAL A 342 28.99 -22.84 2.42
C VAL A 342 30.32 -22.16 2.09
N ASP A 343 31.04 -22.63 1.07
CA ASP A 343 32.27 -21.98 0.62
C ASP A 343 32.00 -20.55 0.13
N MET A 344 30.88 -20.32 -0.57
CA MET A 344 30.46 -19.00 -1.01
C MET A 344 30.22 -18.07 0.18
N LEU A 345 29.41 -18.47 1.17
CA LEU A 345 29.14 -17.62 2.34
C LEU A 345 30.44 -17.27 3.08
N ARG A 346 31.34 -18.24 3.27
CA ARG A 346 32.56 -18.05 4.06
C ARG A 346 33.65 -17.27 3.31
N ASN A 347 33.73 -17.41 2.00
CA ASN A 347 34.88 -16.93 1.22
C ASN A 347 34.56 -15.80 0.22
N CYS A 348 33.30 -15.40 0.05
CA CYS A 348 32.96 -14.29 -0.86
C CYS A 348 33.36 -12.89 -0.34
N GLY A 349 33.91 -12.80 0.88
CA GLY A 349 34.32 -11.55 1.51
C GLY A 349 33.16 -10.69 2.02
N SER A 350 31.92 -11.18 1.90
CA SER A 350 30.71 -10.44 2.25
C SER A 350 30.03 -10.96 3.50
N PHE A 351 30.61 -11.86 4.30
CA PHE A 351 30.03 -12.35 5.56
C PHE A 351 31.13 -12.63 6.59
N THR A 352 30.83 -12.45 7.88
CA THR A 352 31.65 -13.05 8.94
C THR A 352 31.37 -14.54 9.07
N ASN A 353 32.21 -15.27 9.81
CA ASN A 353 31.98 -16.70 10.04
C ASN A 353 30.68 -16.95 10.82
N GLU A 354 30.35 -16.06 11.75
CA GLU A 354 29.12 -16.11 12.55
C GLU A 354 27.89 -15.89 11.67
N GLU A 355 27.91 -14.85 10.82
CA GLU A 355 26.83 -14.56 9.86
C GLU A 355 26.64 -15.71 8.88
N ALA A 356 27.73 -16.21 8.30
CA ALA A 356 27.69 -17.36 7.40
C ALA A 356 27.08 -18.58 8.10
N GLN A 357 27.46 -18.85 9.35
CA GLN A 357 26.92 -19.98 10.11
C GLN A 357 25.43 -19.79 10.45
N GLU A 358 25.01 -18.57 10.76
CA GLU A 358 23.62 -18.23 11.01
C GLU A 358 22.74 -18.50 9.78
N TYR A 359 23.16 -18.04 8.60
CA TYR A 359 22.42 -18.28 7.35
C TYR A 359 22.26 -19.77 7.02
N ILE A 360 23.26 -20.59 7.36
CA ILE A 360 23.17 -22.05 7.25
C ILE A 360 22.16 -22.60 8.25
N ASN A 361 22.21 -22.16 9.50
CA ASN A 361 21.34 -22.66 10.58
C ASN A 361 19.86 -22.32 10.35
N ILE A 362 19.55 -21.13 9.84
CA ILE A 362 18.17 -20.73 9.51
C ILE A 362 17.66 -21.36 8.20
N GLY A 363 18.52 -22.08 7.48
CA GLY A 363 18.12 -22.90 6.34
C GLY A 363 18.13 -22.17 4.98
N ALA A 364 19.01 -21.20 4.76
CA ALA A 364 19.11 -20.49 3.48
C ALA A 364 19.30 -21.42 2.26
N ILE A 365 20.02 -22.55 2.44
CA ILE A 365 20.19 -23.58 1.40
C ILE A 365 18.84 -24.24 1.05
N ASN A 366 18.01 -24.52 2.06
CA ASN A 366 16.69 -25.11 1.83
C ASN A 366 15.80 -24.14 1.04
N SER A 367 15.88 -22.84 1.35
CA SER A 367 15.17 -21.79 0.61
C SER A 367 15.54 -21.79 -0.86
N LEU A 368 16.83 -21.98 -1.21
CA LEU A 368 17.29 -22.04 -2.60
C LEU A 368 16.68 -23.24 -3.34
N PHE A 369 16.63 -24.41 -2.70
CA PHE A 369 16.00 -25.59 -3.27
C PHE A 369 14.49 -25.42 -3.44
N VAL A 370 13.81 -24.85 -2.43
CA VAL A 370 12.37 -24.57 -2.49
C VAL A 370 12.05 -23.59 -3.62
N LEU A 371 12.82 -22.50 -3.74
CA LEU A 371 12.64 -21.51 -4.80
C LEU A 371 12.85 -22.12 -6.19
N GLY A 372 13.93 -22.88 -6.38
CA GLY A 372 14.21 -23.56 -7.65
C GLY A 372 13.11 -24.57 -7.99
N ARG A 373 12.80 -25.48 -7.08
CA ARG A 373 11.83 -26.57 -7.31
C ARG A 373 10.41 -26.08 -7.57
N SER A 374 10.05 -24.92 -7.04
CA SER A 374 8.75 -24.28 -7.30
C SER A 374 8.51 -24.04 -8.79
N ILE A 375 9.57 -23.78 -9.57
CA ILE A 375 9.48 -23.61 -11.03
C ILE A 375 8.94 -24.89 -11.69
N GLY A 376 9.53 -26.05 -11.37
CA GLY A 376 9.09 -27.34 -11.89
C GLY A 376 7.68 -27.71 -11.42
N PHE A 377 7.32 -27.43 -10.17
CA PHE A 377 5.98 -27.73 -9.64
C PHE A 377 4.90 -26.90 -10.32
N ILE A 378 5.15 -25.61 -10.56
CA ILE A 378 4.27 -24.76 -11.37
C ILE A 378 4.15 -25.35 -12.80
N GLY A 379 5.28 -25.77 -13.38
CA GLY A 379 5.30 -26.44 -14.69
C GLY A 379 4.41 -27.68 -14.73
N HIS A 380 4.50 -28.56 -13.74
CA HIS A 380 3.66 -29.75 -13.62
C HIS A 380 2.18 -29.40 -13.42
N TYR A 381 1.85 -28.41 -12.60
CA TYR A 381 0.46 -27.95 -12.46
C TYR A 381 -0.11 -27.52 -13.82
N MET A 382 0.60 -26.64 -14.53
CA MET A 382 0.18 -26.14 -15.85
C MET A 382 0.05 -27.28 -16.86
N ASP A 383 0.98 -28.23 -16.84
CA ASP A 383 0.96 -29.41 -17.69
C ASP A 383 -0.29 -30.27 -17.45
N GLN A 384 -0.62 -30.57 -16.18
CA GLN A 384 -1.82 -31.36 -15.86
C GLN A 384 -3.12 -30.67 -16.27
N LYS A 385 -3.22 -29.34 -16.10
CA LYS A 385 -4.37 -28.55 -16.56
C LYS A 385 -4.48 -28.57 -18.08
N ARG A 386 -3.36 -28.36 -18.79
CA ARG A 386 -3.30 -28.41 -20.25
C ARG A 386 -3.69 -29.79 -20.79
N LEU A 387 -3.22 -30.87 -20.16
CA LEU A 387 -3.54 -32.26 -20.50
C LEU A 387 -4.96 -32.68 -20.10
N LYS A 388 -5.74 -31.81 -19.45
CA LYS A 388 -7.11 -32.07 -18.98
C LYS A 388 -7.24 -33.39 -18.20
N GLN A 389 -6.24 -33.70 -17.38
CA GLN A 389 -6.19 -34.96 -16.63
C GLN A 389 -7.29 -34.97 -15.56
N GLY A 390 -8.08 -36.05 -15.51
CA GLY A 390 -9.13 -36.25 -14.51
C GLY A 390 -8.59 -36.65 -13.13
N LEU A 391 -9.48 -36.78 -12.15
CA LEU A 391 -9.14 -37.12 -10.76
C LEU A 391 -8.26 -38.38 -10.68
N TYR A 392 -7.21 -38.32 -9.85
CA TYR A 392 -6.37 -39.48 -9.55
C TYR A 392 -6.91 -40.25 -8.34
N ARG A 393 -7.00 -41.57 -8.47
CA ARG A 393 -7.27 -42.51 -7.37
C ARG A 393 -6.19 -43.60 -7.41
N HIS A 394 -5.54 -43.83 -6.28
CA HIS A 394 -4.46 -44.82 -6.23
C HIS A 394 -5.05 -46.25 -6.42
N PRO A 395 -4.41 -47.10 -7.23
CA PRO A 395 -4.84 -48.48 -7.44
C PRO A 395 -4.82 -49.30 -6.13
N TRP A 396 -5.80 -50.20 -5.97
CA TRP A 396 -5.91 -51.03 -4.76
C TRP A 396 -4.88 -52.16 -4.69
N ASP A 397 -4.42 -52.64 -5.84
CA ASP A 397 -3.37 -53.66 -5.96
C ASP A 397 -1.98 -53.15 -5.54
N ASP A 398 -1.80 -51.84 -5.45
CA ASP A 398 -0.57 -51.19 -4.94
C ASP A 398 -0.65 -50.86 -3.42
N ILE A 399 -1.74 -51.24 -2.74
CA ILE A 399 -1.95 -51.01 -1.29
C ILE A 399 -2.07 -52.34 -0.56
N SER A 400 -1.18 -52.58 0.40
CA SER A 400 -1.31 -53.69 1.36
C SER A 400 -2.23 -53.29 2.52
N TYR A 401 -3.47 -53.79 2.49
CA TYR A 401 -4.46 -53.57 3.56
C TYR A 401 -4.26 -54.58 4.71
N VAL A 402 -3.55 -54.17 5.75
CA VAL A 402 -3.38 -54.97 6.98
C VAL A 402 -4.35 -54.45 8.05
N ILE A 403 -5.58 -54.96 8.02
CA ILE A 403 -6.65 -54.56 8.95
C ILE A 403 -6.52 -55.42 10.22
N PRO A 404 -6.51 -54.84 11.44
CA PRO A 404 -6.53 -55.64 12.67
C PRO A 404 -7.83 -56.45 12.75
N GLU A 405 -7.75 -57.69 13.22
CA GLU A 405 -8.95 -58.50 13.53
C GLU A 405 -9.83 -57.72 14.53
N GLN A 406 -11.15 -57.73 14.32
CA GLN A 406 -12.08 -57.05 15.21
C GLN A 406 -11.86 -57.53 16.65
N TYR A 407 -11.62 -56.60 17.57
CA TYR A 407 -11.77 -56.86 19.00
C TYR A 407 -13.25 -57.21 19.24
N ASN A 408 -13.55 -58.51 19.36
CA ASN A 408 -14.85 -59.01 19.80
C ASN A 408 -15.15 -58.57 21.25
#